data_AF-A0A0F8XGY9-F1
#
_entry.id   AF-A0A0F8XGY9-F1
#
_cell.length_a   1.000
_cell.length_b   1.000
_cell.length_c   1.000
_cell.angle_alpha   90.00
_cell.angle_beta   90.00
_cell.angle_gamma   90.00
#
_symmetry.space_group_name_H-M   'P 1'
#
loop_
_entity.id
_entity.type
_entity.pdbx_description
1 polymer ?
#
loop_
_entity_poly.entity_id
_entity_poly.type
_entity_poly.pdbx_seq_one_letter_code
_entity_poly.pdbx_strand_id
1 'polypeptide(L)' 'TQTSIEPVPKRFPDGGFINELPEDPWGNLYQLISPGEIGKFDIFSMGPDGEVGTDDDIGNWDEEKQ' A
#
# COMPACT_ATOMS: atom_id res chain seq x y z
N THR A 1 -0.98 -10.56 -11.77
CA THR A 1 -2.29 -11.24 -11.93
C THR A 1 -3.26 -10.22 -12.51
N GLN A 2 -3.89 -10.49 -13.66
CA GLN A 2 -4.79 -9.55 -14.34
C GLN A 2 -6.14 -9.51 -13.62
N THR A 3 -6.62 -8.33 -13.23
CA THR A 3 -7.91 -8.12 -12.54
C THR A 3 -9.05 -8.00 -13.56
N SER A 4 -10.15 -8.73 -13.32
CA SER A 4 -11.31 -8.83 -14.24
C SER A 4 -12.47 -7.86 -13.91
N ILE A 5 -12.22 -6.78 -13.16
CA ILE A 5 -13.25 -5.82 -12.75
C ILE A 5 -13.41 -4.69 -13.77
N GLU A 6 -14.64 -4.46 -14.22
CA GLU A 6 -14.98 -3.35 -15.13
C GLU A 6 -15.22 -2.04 -14.36
N PRO A 7 -14.88 -0.88 -14.95
CA PRO A 7 -14.26 -0.70 -16.25
C PRO A 7 -12.76 -1.04 -16.21
N VAL A 8 -12.31 -1.82 -17.19
CA VAL A 8 -10.88 -2.06 -17.39
C VAL A 8 -10.20 -0.71 -17.60
N PRO A 9 -9.15 -0.38 -16.82
CA PRO A 9 -8.49 0.90 -16.92
C PRO A 9 -7.96 1.12 -18.35
N LYS A 10 -8.43 2.19 -19.01
CA LYS A 10 -8.17 2.51 -20.42
C LYS A 10 -6.68 2.59 -20.80
N ARG A 11 -5.79 2.74 -19.80
CA ARG A 11 -4.35 2.96 -19.99
C ARG A 11 -3.53 2.21 -18.95
N PHE A 12 -3.82 0.93 -18.74
CA PHE A 12 -2.96 0.08 -17.94
C PHE A 12 -1.68 -0.25 -18.73
N PRO A 13 -0.49 0.11 -18.26
CA PRO A 13 0.75 -0.20 -18.97
C PRO A 13 1.00 -1.72 -19.04
N ASP A 14 1.48 -2.20 -20.19
CA ASP A 14 1.98 -3.57 -20.34
C ASP A 14 3.18 -3.77 -19.40
N GLY A 15 3.00 -4.58 -18.35
CA GLY A 15 3.98 -4.79 -17.28
C GLY A 15 3.57 -4.25 -15.90
N GLY A 16 2.46 -3.51 -15.81
CA GLY A 16 1.99 -2.95 -14.54
C GLY A 16 2.70 -1.64 -14.16
N PHE A 17 2.36 -1.10 -12.99
CA PHE A 17 2.89 0.19 -12.52
C PHE A 17 4.20 0.07 -11.74
N ILE A 18 4.47 -1.11 -11.18
CA ILE A 18 5.64 -1.42 -10.37
C ILE A 18 6.20 -2.75 -10.88
N ASN A 19 7.49 -2.77 -11.20
CA ASN A 19 8.17 -3.97 -11.71
C ASN A 19 8.45 -4.99 -10.60
N GLU A 20 8.88 -4.50 -9.43
CA GLU A 20 9.15 -5.29 -8.24
C GLU A 20 8.76 -4.43 -7.04
N LEU A 21 7.98 -5.00 -6.11
CA LEU A 21 7.62 -4.33 -4.88
C LEU A 21 8.83 -4.44 -3.94
N PRO A 22 9.42 -3.31 -3.50
CA PRO A 22 10.44 -3.38 -2.46
C PRO A 22 9.80 -3.94 -1.19
N GLU A 23 10.57 -4.78 -0.50
CA GLU A 23 10.25 -5.15 0.88
C GLU A 23 10.62 -3.99 1.79
N ASP A 24 9.91 -3.88 2.91
CA ASP A 24 10.29 -2.94 3.94
C ASP A 24 11.60 -3.38 4.65
N PRO A 25 12.19 -2.54 5.52
CA PRO A 25 13.44 -2.87 6.22
C PRO A 25 13.41 -4.16 7.05
N TRP A 26 12.22 -4.68 7.36
CA TRP A 26 11.99 -5.87 8.17
C TRP A 26 11.64 -7.10 7.31
N GLY A 27 11.63 -6.96 5.98
CA GLY A 27 11.31 -8.04 5.04
C GLY A 27 9.82 -8.28 4.87
N ASN A 28 8.98 -7.35 5.33
CA ASN A 28 7.54 -7.43 5.17
C ASN A 28 7.08 -6.68 3.90
N LEU A 29 5.95 -7.11 3.36
CA LEU A 29 5.33 -6.47 2.20
C LEU A 29 4.50 -5.26 2.63
N TYR A 30 4.61 -4.16 1.88
CA TYR A 30 3.74 -2.99 2.05
C TYR A 30 2.27 -3.33 1.84
N GLN A 31 1.42 -2.80 2.71
CA GLN A 31 -0.02 -2.89 2.62
C GLN A 31 -0.59 -1.65 1.92
N LEU A 32 -1.65 -1.85 1.15
CA LEU A 32 -2.42 -0.78 0.51
C LEU A 32 -3.89 -0.93 0.87
N ILE A 33 -4.47 0.13 1.40
CA ILE A 33 -5.90 0.23 1.69
C ILE A 33 -6.51 1.26 0.73
N SER A 34 -7.57 0.86 0.03
CA SER A 34 -8.36 1.76 -0.81
C SER A 34 -9.84 1.34 -0.76
N PRO A 35 -10.76 2.24 -0.37
CA PRO A 35 -10.54 3.62 0.07
C PRO A 35 -9.76 3.70 1.39
N GLY A 36 -8.81 4.64 1.48
CA GLY A 36 -8.05 4.87 2.71
C GLY A 36 -8.95 5.36 3.86
N GLU A 37 -8.53 5.09 5.09
CA GLU A 37 -9.12 5.61 6.32
C GLU A 37 -8.81 7.11 6.49
N ILE A 38 -7.59 7.53 6.12
CA ILE A 38 -7.13 8.92 6.25
C ILE A 38 -7.20 9.65 4.91
N GLY A 39 -6.79 8.97 3.83
CA GLY A 39 -6.71 9.55 2.49
C GLY A 39 -7.57 8.85 1.43
N LYS A 40 -7.23 9.08 0.16
CA LYS A 40 -7.82 8.32 -0.97
C LYS A 40 -7.31 6.88 -0.99
N PHE A 41 -6.07 6.70 -0.56
CA PHE A 41 -5.38 5.44 -0.45
C PHE A 41 -4.38 5.60 0.69
N ASP A 42 -4.23 4.56 1.48
CA ASP A 42 -3.22 4.50 2.54
C ASP A 42 -2.24 3.39 2.18
N ILE A 43 -0.95 3.71 2.23
CA ILE A 43 0.14 2.77 1.98
C ILE A 43 1.02 2.77 3.22
N PHE A 44 1.27 1.59 3.79
CA PHE A 44 2.05 1.45 5.00
C PHE A 44 2.79 0.12 5.12
N SER A 45 3.77 0.11 6.00
CA SER A 45 4.55 -1.07 6.41
C SER A 45 4.13 -1.46 7.82
N MET A 46 4.07 -2.77 8.08
CA MET A 46 3.73 -3.39 9.37
C MET A 46 4.84 -3.26 10.42
N GLY A 47 5.88 -2.47 10.13
CA GLY A 47 6.98 -2.28 11.07
C GLY A 47 7.77 -3.56 11.41
N PRO A 48 8.53 -3.52 12.52
CA PRO A 48 9.30 -4.65 13.03
C PRO A 48 8.45 -5.82 13.54
N ASP A 49 7.23 -5.61 14.01
CA ASP A 49 6.42 -6.69 14.57
C ASP A 49 5.69 -7.53 13.49
N GLY A 50 5.46 -6.95 12.30
CA GLY A 50 4.80 -7.63 11.19
C GLY A 50 3.29 -7.79 11.40
N GLU A 51 2.71 -7.07 12.36
CA GLU A 51 1.27 -7.02 12.60
C GLU A 51 0.69 -5.69 12.05
N VAL A 52 -0.58 -5.72 11.65
CA VAL A 52 -1.28 -4.53 11.15
C VAL A 52 -2.11 -3.94 12.28
N GLY A 53 -2.09 -2.62 12.42
CA GLY A 53 -2.87 -1.87 13.41
C GLY A 53 -2.13 -1.64 14.73
N THR A 54 -0.82 -1.65 14.70
CA THR A 54 0.08 -1.47 15.84
C THR A 54 0.76 -0.10 15.76
N ASP A 55 1.26 0.41 16.90
CA ASP A 55 1.89 1.74 16.97
C ASP A 55 3.21 1.83 16.17
N ASP A 56 3.72 0.72 15.65
CA ASP A 56 4.91 0.65 14.80
C ASP A 56 4.60 0.60 13.30
N ASP A 57 3.32 0.72 12.91
CA ASP A 57 2.92 0.90 11.51
C ASP A 57 3.48 2.22 10.94
N ILE A 58 4.26 2.12 9.86
CA ILE A 58 4.87 3.27 9.20
C ILE A 58 4.17 3.50 7.85
N GLY A 59 3.32 4.51 7.80
CA GLY A 59 2.49 4.84 6.63
C GLY A 59 2.72 6.20 6.00
N ASN A 60 2.08 6.41 4.85
CA ASN A 60 2.01 7.70 4.14
C ASN A 60 1.01 8.70 4.76
N TRP A 61 0.42 8.38 5.91
CA TRP A 61 -0.39 9.35 6.63
C TRP A 61 0.54 10.25 7.45
N ASP A 62 0.51 11.55 7.17
CA ASP A 62 1.11 12.54 8.05
C ASP A 62 0.38 12.49 9.41
N GLU A 63 1.01 11.86 10.40
CA GLU A 63 0.60 12.02 11.81
C GLU A 63 0.77 13.47 12.30
N GLU A 64 1.38 14.35 11.50
CA GLU A 64 1.61 15.77 11.81
C GLU A 64 0.36 16.66 11.74
N LYS A 65 -0.85 16.08 11.68
CA LYS A 65 -2.11 16.81 11.89
C LYS A 65 -2.95 16.22 13.02
N GLN A 66 -2.42 16.22 14.23
CA GLN A 66 -3.26 16.32 15.44
C GLN A 66 -3.44 17.78 15.86
#